data_AF-A0A165UUC4-F1
#
_entry.id   AF-A0A165UUC4-F1
#
_cell.length_a   1.000
_cell.length_b   1.000
_cell.length_c   1.000
_cell.angle_alpha   90.00
_cell.angle_beta   90.00
_cell.angle_gamma   90.00
#
_symmetry.space_group_name_H-M   'P 1'
#
loop_
_entity.id
_entity.type
_entity.pdbx_description
1 polymer ?
#
loop_
_entity_poly.entity_id
_entity_poly.type
_entity_poly.pdbx_seq_one_letter_code
_entity_poly.pdbx_strand_id
1 'polypeptide(L)'
;MSGHYQDKQANHQQDDITPPELETPELVSLAEFIQQTLPFNALDEALLYPIVGKILIQYHCQVDSFTAANPERGLRILRSGAVELRDSDNKLLDRLGEGESFHIAGLNAEWGEVIATVIEDALFYLVPDDIYRQLRDSDRNFDRYFSGQRNRRLRRAARYQPEPNTMMQ
;
A
#
# COMPACT_ATOMS: atom_id res chain seq x y z
N MET A 1 1.61 -38.31 -57.17
CA MET A 1 1.10 -36.94 -56.96
C MET A 1 0.20 -37.00 -55.74
N SER A 2 0.74 -36.84 -54.53
CA SER A 2 1.05 -35.55 -53.86
C SER A 2 -0.23 -34.73 -53.68
N GLY A 3 -0.67 -34.33 -52.49
CA GLY A 3 -0.15 -34.49 -51.14
C GLY A 3 -1.24 -34.12 -50.12
N HIS A 4 -0.97 -34.44 -48.86
CA HIS A 4 -1.81 -34.17 -47.69
C HIS A 4 -2.11 -32.68 -47.51
N TYR A 5 -3.39 -32.32 -47.32
CA TYR A 5 -3.81 -31.09 -46.68
C TYR A 5 -3.69 -31.27 -45.16
N GLN A 6 -2.57 -30.81 -44.59
CA GLN A 6 -2.50 -30.40 -43.19
C GLN A 6 -2.62 -28.88 -43.19
N ASP A 7 -3.82 -28.36 -42.95
CA ASP A 7 -3.98 -26.94 -42.67
C ASP A 7 -3.60 -26.65 -41.23
N LYS A 8 -2.75 -25.62 -41.14
CA LYS A 8 -1.96 -25.23 -40.00
C LYS A 8 -2.85 -24.79 -38.85
N GLN A 9 -2.55 -25.31 -37.67
CA GLN A 9 -2.96 -24.71 -36.41
C GLN A 9 -2.53 -23.25 -36.42
N ALA A 10 -3.50 -22.34 -36.44
CA ALA A 10 -3.28 -20.92 -36.21
C ALA A 10 -2.86 -20.76 -34.74
N ASN A 11 -1.55 -20.70 -34.52
CA ASN A 11 -1.00 -20.28 -33.25
C ASN A 11 -1.37 -18.80 -33.07
N HIS A 12 -2.49 -18.53 -32.38
CA HIS A 12 -2.72 -17.24 -31.74
C HIS A 12 -1.74 -17.18 -30.57
N GLN A 13 -0.49 -16.87 -30.88
CA GLN A 13 0.41 -16.30 -29.89
C GLN A 13 -0.11 -14.89 -29.68
N GLN A 14 -0.99 -14.73 -28.69
CA GLN A 14 -1.22 -13.45 -28.06
C GLN A 14 0.16 -13.03 -27.56
N ASP A 15 0.80 -12.08 -28.26
CA ASP A 15 1.94 -11.36 -27.71
C ASP A 15 1.41 -10.65 -26.47
N ASP A 16 1.63 -11.27 -25.33
CA ASP A 16 1.40 -10.73 -24.01
C ASP A 16 2.36 -9.53 -23.89
N ILE A 17 1.84 -8.34 -24.19
CA ILE A 17 2.60 -7.09 -24.17
C ILE A 17 2.74 -6.67 -22.71
N THR A 18 3.41 -7.51 -21.92
CA THR A 18 3.87 -7.12 -20.59
C THR A 18 4.79 -5.91 -20.81
N PRO A 19 4.48 -4.74 -20.22
CA PRO A 19 5.36 -3.58 -20.32
C PRO A 19 6.78 -4.01 -19.95
N PRO A 20 7.83 -3.56 -20.67
CA PRO A 20 9.21 -4.02 -20.47
C PRO A 20 9.75 -3.74 -19.04
N GLU A 21 8.98 -3.07 -18.19
CA GLU A 21 9.28 -2.81 -16.78
C GLU A 21 8.85 -3.95 -15.83
N LEU A 22 8.07 -4.94 -16.29
CA LEU A 22 7.53 -6.05 -15.48
C LEU A 22 8.06 -7.41 -15.95
N GLU A 23 9.38 -7.61 -15.89
CA GLU A 23 10.03 -8.82 -16.45
C GLU A 23 9.91 -10.07 -15.55
N THR A 24 9.48 -9.94 -14.29
CA THR A 24 9.41 -11.07 -13.34
C THR A 24 8.01 -11.33 -12.82
N PRO A 25 7.65 -12.60 -12.50
CA PRO A 25 6.34 -12.95 -11.93
C PRO A 25 6.01 -12.18 -10.65
N GLU A 26 7.02 -11.87 -9.83
CA GLU A 26 6.86 -11.09 -8.62
C GLU A 26 6.41 -9.65 -8.94
N LEU A 27 7.04 -9.01 -9.93
CA LEU A 27 6.68 -7.67 -10.39
C LEU A 27 5.29 -7.64 -11.04
N VAL A 28 4.91 -8.70 -11.77
CA VAL A 28 3.55 -8.83 -12.32
C VAL A 28 2.53 -8.88 -11.17
N SER A 29 2.73 -9.75 -10.17
CA SER A 29 1.80 -9.85 -9.03
C SER A 29 1.71 -8.56 -8.22
N LEU A 30 2.83 -7.85 -8.08
CA LEU A 30 2.93 -6.55 -7.45
C LEU A 30 2.11 -5.52 -8.22
N ALA A 31 2.30 -5.44 -9.55
CA ALA A 31 1.57 -4.54 -10.42
C ALA A 31 0.07 -4.80 -10.39
N GLU A 32 -0.36 -6.06 -10.46
CA GLU A 32 -1.77 -6.46 -10.40
C GLU A 32 -2.41 -6.03 -9.08
N PHE A 33 -1.74 -6.27 -7.96
CA PHE A 33 -2.25 -5.86 -6.66
C PHE A 33 -2.35 -4.34 -6.52
N ILE A 34 -1.31 -3.62 -6.97
CA ILE A 34 -1.29 -2.15 -6.90
C ILE A 34 -2.40 -1.57 -7.79
N GLN A 35 -2.64 -2.10 -8.99
CA GLN A 35 -3.73 -1.68 -9.89
C GLN A 35 -5.13 -1.86 -9.28
N GLN A 36 -5.28 -2.71 -8.27
CA GLN A 36 -6.56 -2.93 -7.59
C GLN A 36 -6.67 -2.13 -6.28
N THR A 37 -5.57 -1.51 -5.84
CA THR A 37 -5.49 -0.81 -4.55
C THR A 37 -5.86 0.66 -4.68
N LEU A 38 -6.71 1.18 -3.79
CA LEU A 38 -7.02 2.61 -3.79
C LEU A 38 -5.84 3.45 -3.26
N PRO A 39 -5.51 4.59 -3.88
CA PRO A 39 -6.13 5.19 -5.08
C PRO A 39 -5.36 4.87 -6.38
N PHE A 40 -4.43 3.91 -6.35
CA PHE A 40 -3.58 3.51 -7.48
C PHE A 40 -4.39 2.96 -8.65
N ASN A 41 -5.53 2.32 -8.38
CA ASN A 41 -6.47 1.82 -9.40
C ASN A 41 -7.05 2.89 -10.33
N ALA A 42 -6.91 4.17 -9.99
CA ALA A 42 -7.40 5.30 -10.78
C ALA A 42 -6.26 6.07 -11.46
N LEU A 43 -5.00 5.64 -11.29
CA LEU A 43 -3.85 6.23 -11.97
C LEU A 43 -3.78 5.74 -13.41
N ASP A 44 -3.29 6.61 -14.29
CA ASP A 44 -2.89 6.23 -15.64
C ASP A 44 -1.74 5.21 -15.57
N GLU A 45 -1.80 4.18 -16.41
CA GLU A 45 -0.76 3.15 -16.54
C GLU A 45 0.64 3.76 -16.78
N ALA A 46 0.71 4.87 -17.53
CA ALA A 46 1.96 5.59 -17.80
C ALA A 46 2.55 6.25 -16.54
N LEU A 47 1.74 6.53 -15.52
CA LEU A 47 2.21 6.96 -14.21
C LEU A 47 2.46 5.77 -13.27
N LEU A 48 1.71 4.68 -13.44
CA LEU A 48 1.76 3.54 -12.55
C LEU A 48 2.97 2.63 -12.79
N TYR A 49 3.19 2.14 -14.00
CA TYR A 49 4.26 1.14 -14.24
C TYR A 49 5.67 1.62 -13.82
N PRO A 50 6.06 2.88 -14.04
CA PRO A 50 7.36 3.38 -13.60
C PRO A 50 7.56 3.40 -12.07
N ILE A 51 6.48 3.37 -11.28
CA ILE A 51 6.59 3.31 -9.81
C ILE A 51 6.67 1.87 -9.32
N VAL A 52 6.09 0.90 -10.03
CA VAL A 52 6.03 -0.50 -9.61
C VAL A 52 7.44 -1.05 -9.39
N GLY A 53 8.35 -0.80 -10.34
CA GLY A 53 9.76 -1.21 -10.22
C GLY A 53 10.54 -0.54 -9.09
N LYS A 54 9.98 0.47 -8.42
CA LYS A 54 10.59 1.19 -7.29
C LYS A 54 10.02 0.77 -5.93
N ILE A 55 9.00 -0.07 -5.91
CA ILE A 55 8.38 -0.52 -4.66
C ILE A 55 9.28 -1.55 -3.98
N LEU A 56 9.48 -1.36 -2.68
CA LEU A 56 10.23 -2.30 -1.85
C LEU A 56 9.26 -3.28 -1.18
N ILE A 57 9.58 -4.57 -1.21
CA ILE A 57 8.80 -5.62 -0.57
C ILE A 57 9.39 -5.91 0.81
N GLN A 58 8.57 -5.84 1.86
CA GLN A 58 9.04 -5.96 3.25
C GLN A 58 8.17 -6.95 4.03
N TYR A 59 8.80 -7.98 4.59
CA TYR A 59 8.12 -8.91 5.50
C TYR A 59 8.42 -8.54 6.95
N HIS A 60 7.39 -8.55 7.79
CA HIS A 60 7.49 -8.21 9.20
C HIS A 60 6.64 -9.16 10.03
N CYS A 61 7.21 -9.64 11.12
CA CYS A 61 6.51 -10.52 12.05
C CYS A 61 5.66 -9.71 13.03
N GLN A 62 4.71 -10.38 13.68
CA GLN A 62 3.99 -9.80 14.81
C GLN A 62 4.96 -9.14 15.82
N VAL A 63 4.55 -8.01 16.41
CA VAL A 63 5.30 -7.17 17.37
C VAL A 63 6.29 -6.19 16.72
N ASP A 64 6.62 -6.34 15.43
CA ASP A 64 7.37 -5.31 14.71
C ASP A 64 6.62 -3.98 14.73
N SER A 65 7.36 -2.87 14.82
CA SER A 65 6.77 -1.54 14.85
C SER A 65 7.54 -0.53 14.00
N PHE A 66 6.80 0.48 13.55
CA PHE A 66 7.30 1.55 12.71
C PHE A 66 6.95 2.90 13.33
N THR A 67 7.91 3.80 13.28
CA THR A 67 7.82 5.20 13.71
C THR A 67 8.43 6.10 12.63
N ALA A 68 8.39 7.42 12.82
CA ALA A 68 9.07 8.37 11.92
C ALA A 68 10.61 8.26 11.98
N ALA A 69 11.15 7.57 12.98
CA ALA A 69 12.58 7.32 13.12
C ALA A 69 13.07 6.14 12.26
N ASN A 70 12.17 5.31 11.73
CA ASN A 70 12.56 4.25 10.81
C ASN A 70 13.29 4.83 9.58
N PRO A 71 14.38 4.18 9.12
CA PRO A 71 15.18 4.68 8.01
C PRO A 71 14.41 4.67 6.69
N GLU A 72 13.61 3.62 6.49
CA GLU A 72 12.79 3.45 5.30
C GLU A 72 11.47 4.22 5.44
N ARG A 73 11.39 5.32 4.71
CA ARG A 73 10.25 6.23 4.71
C ARG A 73 9.44 6.06 3.44
N GLY A 74 8.14 6.29 3.55
CA GLY A 74 7.24 6.19 2.42
C GLY A 74 5.87 5.68 2.82
N LEU A 75 5.05 5.46 1.80
CA LEU A 75 3.72 4.90 1.96
C LEU A 75 3.84 3.38 2.05
N ARG A 76 3.43 2.83 3.19
CA ARG A 76 3.31 1.38 3.38
C ARG A 76 1.91 0.93 3.00
N ILE A 77 1.83 -0.02 2.09
CA ILE A 77 0.58 -0.67 1.65
C ILE A 77 0.62 -2.11 2.17
N LEU A 78 -0.43 -2.54 2.85
CA LEU A 78 -0.53 -3.92 3.34
C LEU A 78 -0.97 -4.83 2.20
N ARG A 79 -0.07 -5.72 1.76
CA ARG A 79 -0.43 -6.80 0.83
C ARG A 79 -1.18 -7.93 1.52
N SER A 80 -0.81 -8.21 2.78
CA SER A 80 -1.45 -9.16 3.67
C SER A 80 -1.10 -8.84 5.12
N GLY A 81 -1.84 -9.44 6.07
CA GLY A 81 -1.67 -9.24 7.50
C GLY A 81 -2.42 -8.02 8.03
N ALA A 82 -2.06 -7.57 9.23
CA ALA A 82 -2.77 -6.51 9.92
C ALA A 82 -1.83 -5.62 10.76
N VAL A 83 -2.17 -4.33 10.80
CA VAL A 83 -1.43 -3.30 11.55
C VAL A 83 -2.38 -2.48 12.40
N GLU A 84 -1.92 -2.12 13.59
CA GLU A 84 -2.58 -1.16 14.46
C GLU A 84 -1.83 0.17 14.47
N LEU A 85 -2.54 1.27 14.27
CA LEU A 85 -1.99 2.63 14.38
C LEU A 85 -2.40 3.23 15.73
N ARG A 86 -1.42 3.68 16.51
CA ARG A 86 -1.64 4.36 17.80
C ARG A 86 -0.84 5.64 17.91
N ASP A 87 -1.31 6.59 18.71
CA ASP A 87 -0.51 7.76 19.11
C ASP A 87 0.34 7.48 20.35
N SER A 88 1.14 8.46 20.76
CA SER A 88 2.01 8.40 21.93
C SER A 88 1.27 8.16 23.25
N ASP A 89 -0.03 8.48 23.32
CA ASP A 89 -0.87 8.24 24.48
C ASP A 89 -1.53 6.84 24.44
N ASN A 90 -1.04 5.97 23.55
CA ASN A 90 -1.56 4.63 23.29
C ASN A 90 -3.01 4.61 22.78
N LYS A 91 -3.50 5.71 22.21
CA LYS A 91 -4.85 5.81 21.68
C LYS A 91 -4.93 5.20 20.29
N LEU A 92 -5.96 4.40 20.04
CA LEU A 92 -6.16 3.77 18.73
C LEU A 92 -6.62 4.79 17.68
N LEU A 93 -5.86 4.92 16.59
CA LEU A 93 -6.21 5.73 15.42
C LEU A 93 -6.98 4.89 14.39
N ASP A 94 -6.45 3.71 14.06
CA ASP A 94 -7.05 2.79 13.09
C ASP A 94 -6.48 1.37 13.25
N ARG A 95 -7.20 0.39 12.72
CA ARG A 95 -6.66 -0.95 12.40
C ARG A 95 -6.71 -1.10 10.89
N LEU A 96 -5.61 -1.57 10.30
CA LEU A 96 -5.44 -1.69 8.87
C LEU A 96 -5.27 -3.15 8.47
N GLY A 97 -5.91 -3.54 7.37
CA GLY A 97 -5.74 -4.86 6.74
C GLY A 97 -5.28 -4.78 5.28
N GLU A 98 -5.44 -5.88 4.55
CA GLU A 98 -5.10 -5.98 3.12
C GLU A 98 -5.71 -4.84 2.28
N GLY A 99 -4.89 -4.26 1.40
CA GLY A 99 -5.25 -3.15 0.52
C GLY A 99 -5.26 -1.78 1.21
N GLU A 100 -5.14 -1.72 2.54
CA GLU A 100 -5.03 -0.46 3.26
C GLU A 100 -3.57 0.00 3.36
N SER A 101 -3.39 1.30 3.60
CA SER A 101 -2.08 1.92 3.55
C SER A 101 -1.92 3.07 4.54
N PHE A 102 -0.69 3.35 4.95
CA PHE A 102 -0.36 4.43 5.88
C PHE A 102 1.00 5.07 5.58
N HIS A 103 1.11 6.35 5.93
CA HIS A 103 2.32 7.15 5.83
C HIS A 103 2.56 7.85 7.18
N ILE A 104 3.54 7.38 7.95
CA ILE A 104 3.73 7.80 9.35
C ILE A 104 4.07 9.29 9.43
N ALA A 105 4.99 9.78 8.61
CA ALA A 105 5.38 11.19 8.66
C ALA A 105 4.19 12.13 8.39
N GLY A 106 3.29 11.74 7.47
CA GLY A 106 2.07 12.48 7.16
C GLY A 106 1.05 12.44 8.29
N LEU A 107 0.97 11.35 9.07
CA LEU A 107 0.14 11.27 10.27
C LEU A 107 0.74 12.12 11.42
N ASN A 108 2.06 12.09 11.58
CA ASN A 108 2.74 12.80 12.65
C ASN A 108 2.62 14.32 12.53
N ALA A 109 2.53 14.84 11.30
CA ALA A 109 2.43 16.28 11.04
C ALA A 109 1.23 16.96 11.74
N GLU A 110 0.18 16.22 12.11
CA GLU A 110 -1.04 16.78 12.70
C GLU A 110 -1.43 16.16 14.05
N TRP A 111 -0.86 15.02 14.46
CA TRP A 111 -1.33 14.24 15.62
C TRP A 111 -0.23 13.87 16.64
N GLY A 112 0.99 14.37 16.48
CA GLY A 112 2.12 13.96 17.33
C GLY A 112 2.73 12.63 16.88
N GLU A 113 3.41 11.92 17.76
CA GLU A 113 4.06 10.67 17.39
C GLU A 113 3.04 9.55 17.17
N VAL A 114 3.01 8.98 15.97
CA VAL A 114 2.23 7.78 15.63
C VAL A 114 3.15 6.58 15.49
N ILE A 115 2.73 5.48 16.13
CA ILE A 115 3.38 4.17 16.09
C ILE A 115 2.46 3.22 15.33
N ALA A 116 3.02 2.54 14.33
CA ALA A 116 2.35 1.47 13.61
C ALA A 116 2.90 0.13 14.08
N THR A 117 2.07 -0.73 14.67
CA THR A 117 2.47 -2.04 15.21
C THR A 117 1.84 -3.17 14.41
N VAL A 118 2.67 -4.12 13.97
CA VAL A 118 2.23 -5.33 13.27
C VAL A 118 1.55 -6.26 14.28
N ILE A 119 0.27 -6.57 14.03
CA ILE A 119 -0.54 -7.42 14.93
C ILE A 119 -0.78 -8.82 14.35
N GLU A 120 -0.55 -9.01 13.05
CA GLU A 120 -0.48 -10.29 12.35
C GLU A 120 0.68 -10.21 11.36
N ASP A 121 1.40 -11.32 11.14
CA ASP A 121 2.50 -11.38 10.17
C ASP A 121 2.12 -10.73 8.83
N ALA A 122 2.91 -9.75 8.41
CA ALA A 122 2.51 -8.79 7.40
C ALA A 122 3.53 -8.70 6.27
N LEU A 123 3.00 -8.57 5.05
CA LEU A 123 3.75 -8.26 3.85
C LEU A 123 3.39 -6.83 3.44
N PHE A 124 4.38 -5.96 3.38
CA PHE A 124 4.22 -4.58 2.93
C PHE A 124 4.83 -4.36 1.57
N TYR A 125 4.13 -3.54 0.79
CA TYR A 125 4.66 -2.84 -0.36
C TYR A 125 4.93 -1.40 0.05
N LEU A 126 6.21 -1.05 0.15
CA LEU A 126 6.67 0.29 0.50
C LEU A 126 6.93 1.09 -0.78
N VAL A 127 6.10 2.10 -1.02
CA VAL A 127 6.36 3.13 -2.02
C VAL A 127 7.30 4.17 -1.40
N PRO A 128 8.52 4.37 -1.95
CA PRO A 128 9.46 5.35 -1.40
C PRO A 128 8.88 6.76 -1.27
N ASP A 129 9.31 7.49 -0.25
CA ASP A 129 8.71 8.78 0.12
C ASP A 129 8.78 9.85 -0.97
N ASP A 130 9.86 9.89 -1.73
CA ASP A 130 10.03 10.78 -2.89
C ASP A 130 9.02 10.46 -4.00
N ILE A 131 8.81 9.17 -4.30
CA ILE A 131 7.84 8.72 -5.29
C ILE A 131 6.41 9.00 -4.82
N TYR A 132 6.10 8.71 -3.56
CA TYR A 132 4.80 9.01 -2.97
C TYR A 132 4.48 10.52 -3.02
N ARG A 133 5.44 11.38 -2.72
CA ARG A 133 5.29 12.84 -2.84
C ARG A 133 5.09 13.26 -4.29
N GLN A 134 5.88 12.74 -5.21
CA GLN A 134 5.73 13.02 -6.64
C GLN A 134 4.33 12.67 -7.15
N LEU A 135 3.78 11.52 -6.75
CA LEU A 135 2.43 11.10 -7.13
C LEU A 135 1.35 12.05 -6.60
N ARG A 136 1.48 12.50 -5.36
CA ARG A 136 0.57 13.51 -4.79
C ARG A 136 0.64 14.85 -5.53
N ASP A 137 1.84 15.29 -5.90
CA ASP A 137 2.03 16.53 -6.64
C ASP A 137 1.49 16.44 -8.07
N SER A 138 1.54 15.24 -8.67
CA SER A 138 1.18 15.01 -10.08
C SER A 138 -0.30 14.67 -10.28
N ASP A 139 -0.97 14.05 -9.30
CA ASP A 139 -2.38 13.66 -9.41
C ASP A 139 -3.24 14.17 -8.23
N ARG A 140 -4.19 15.05 -8.57
CA ARG A 140 -5.07 15.70 -7.58
C ARG A 140 -6.04 14.74 -6.90
N ASN A 141 -6.42 13.63 -7.54
CA ASN A 141 -7.32 12.64 -6.94
C ASN A 141 -6.55 11.79 -5.93
N PHE A 142 -5.32 11.41 -6.25
CA PHE A 142 -4.39 10.72 -5.38
C PHE A 142 -4.10 11.55 -4.12
N ASP A 143 -3.74 12.82 -4.28
CA ASP A 143 -3.51 13.72 -3.13
C ASP A 143 -4.77 13.86 -2.25
N ARG A 144 -5.92 14.09 -2.88
CA ARG A 144 -7.20 14.24 -2.16
C ARG A 144 -7.57 12.98 -1.39
N TYR A 145 -7.33 11.79 -1.95
CA TYR A 145 -7.61 10.52 -1.28
C TYR A 145 -6.83 10.40 0.02
N PHE A 146 -5.50 10.57 -0.03
CA PHE A 146 -4.67 10.38 1.16
C PHE A 146 -4.81 11.52 2.18
N SER A 147 -5.06 12.75 1.74
CA SER A 147 -5.42 13.87 2.62
C SER A 147 -6.75 13.60 3.34
N GLY A 148 -7.75 13.04 2.63
CA GLY A 148 -9.02 12.62 3.22
C GLY A 148 -8.88 11.45 4.19
N GLN A 149 -8.09 10.43 3.83
CA GLN A 149 -7.79 9.26 4.66
C GLN A 149 -7.13 9.68 5.97
N ARG A 150 -6.09 10.53 5.91
CA ARG A 150 -5.44 11.13 7.10
C ARG A 150 -6.48 11.79 7.98
N ASN A 151 -7.22 12.76 7.44
CA ASN A 151 -8.19 13.53 8.22
C ASN A 151 -9.27 12.64 8.85
N ARG A 152 -9.69 11.55 8.19
CA ARG A 152 -10.62 10.58 8.74
C ARG A 152 -10.04 9.86 9.96
N ARG A 153 -8.80 9.37 9.88
CA ARG A 153 -8.12 8.69 11.00
C ARG A 153 -8.00 9.61 12.21
N LEU A 154 -7.54 10.83 11.99
CA LEU A 154 -7.39 11.83 13.05
C LEU A 154 -8.74 12.17 13.72
N ARG A 155 -9.80 12.35 12.93
CA ARG A 155 -11.15 12.58 13.48
C ARG A 155 -11.69 11.38 14.27
N ARG A 156 -11.38 10.14 13.87
CA ARG A 156 -11.79 8.94 14.63
C ARG A 156 -11.07 8.89 15.97
N ALA A 157 -9.76 9.13 15.96
CA ALA A 157 -8.97 9.25 17.18
C ALA A 157 -9.54 10.34 18.09
N ALA A 158 -9.79 11.56 17.59
CA ALA A 158 -10.37 12.66 18.39
C ALA A 158 -11.62 12.25 19.20
N ARG A 159 -12.51 11.46 18.59
CA ARG A 159 -13.79 11.05 19.19
C ARG A 159 -13.69 9.83 20.10
N TYR A 160 -12.59 9.08 20.05
CA TYR A 160 -12.44 7.92 20.93
C TYR A 160 -12.26 8.39 22.37
N GLN A 161 -13.27 8.11 23.20
CA GLN A 161 -13.17 8.15 24.65
C GLN A 161 -12.73 6.75 25.10
N PRO A 162 -11.67 6.60 25.90
CA PRO A 162 -11.34 5.30 26.46
C PRO A 162 -12.54 4.85 27.31
N GLU A 163 -13.10 3.68 26.99
CA GLU A 163 -14.02 3.00 27.89
C GLU A 163 -13.28 2.84 29.23
N PRO A 164 -13.75 3.43 30.34
CA PRO A 164 -13.14 3.17 31.64
C PRO A 164 -13.34 1.69 31.91
N ASN A 165 -12.22 0.96 31.96
CA ASN A 165 -12.19 -0.47 32.23
C ASN A 165 -12.84 -0.74 33.59
N THR A 166 -14.17 -0.94 33.60
CA THR A 166 -14.95 -1.22 34.80
C THR A 166 -14.86 -2.71 35.08
N MET A 167 -13.64 -3.17 35.37
CA MET A 167 -13.39 -4.51 35.92
C MET A 167 -12.19 -4.44 36.88
N MET A 168 -12.43 -3.80 38.02
CA MET A 168 -11.83 -4.21 39.29
C MET A 168 -12.96 -4.26 40.32
N GLN A 169 -13.53 -5.46 40.50
CA GLN A 169 -14.23 -5.86 41.71
C GLN A 169 -13.62 -7.17 42.19
#